data_AF-A0A1F4UKI5-F1
#
_entry.id   AF-A0A1F4UKI5-F1
#
_cell.length_a   1.000
_cell.length_b   1.000
_cell.length_c   1.000
_cell.angle_alpha   90.00
_cell.angle_beta   90.00
_cell.angle_gamma   90.00
#
_symmetry.space_group_name_H-M   'P 1'
#
loop_
_entity.id
_entity.type
_entity.pdbx_description
1 polymer ?
#
loop_
_entity_poly.entity_id
_entity_poly.type
_entity_poly.pdbx_seq_one_letter_code
_entity_poly.pdbx_strand_id
1 'polypeptide(L)'
;MKKNMFLYLLVILLSAVLLSGCTKKEEEVIDETEDTSNEQEEEKEEEVVEETDLGYLSNPDDFKKVKQVLGEDGDYESEIVSIKESSEEGYHEFTFSVLPKEAGASIPYFTVEPMYEKGVIRVTIKNIVSDSTGITHQNGLSVDEGAITGLYRVITSLENTRIYDIGVLANNAFSVDVTDDGDGWIFFVKVAYDTSYKAPTVDYGSTQFSSDEQSIEGMTADEGAKITTYSYSVTGGVLKFVYAVASGASNPIPSVNAKYDDGGMLVVTFQSLDSDKVSTWGSTISLPSGVSALVSRSGETSTYKFGGISGKKQFKLSATQSPNQVIVEITL
;
A
#
# COMPACT_ATOMS: atom_id res chain seq x y z
N MET A 1 -7.81 -26.24 48.70
CA MET A 1 -7.93 -26.53 47.25
C MET A 1 -9.34 -26.89 46.76
N LYS A 2 -10.35 -27.18 47.63
CA LYS A 2 -11.72 -27.49 47.16
C LYS A 2 -12.64 -26.29 46.89
N LYS A 3 -12.30 -25.09 47.38
CA LYS A 3 -13.17 -23.88 47.26
C LYS A 3 -13.01 -23.14 45.93
N ASN A 4 -11.87 -23.30 45.25
CA ASN A 4 -11.61 -22.65 43.95
C ASN A 4 -12.04 -23.53 42.76
N MET A 5 -12.11 -24.86 42.95
CA MET A 5 -12.56 -25.79 41.91
C MET A 5 -14.03 -25.58 41.53
N PHE A 6 -14.86 -25.19 42.49
CA PHE A 6 -16.29 -24.88 42.26
C PHE A 6 -16.47 -23.60 41.43
N LEU A 7 -15.57 -22.62 41.60
CA LEU A 7 -15.61 -21.37 40.85
C LEU A 7 -15.22 -21.59 39.38
N TYR A 8 -14.21 -22.41 39.10
CA TYR A 8 -13.84 -22.76 37.73
C TYR A 8 -14.91 -23.58 37.02
N LEU A 9 -15.58 -24.50 37.73
CA LEU A 9 -16.69 -25.27 37.16
C LEU A 9 -17.92 -24.39 36.84
N LEU A 10 -18.17 -23.37 37.66
CA LEU A 10 -19.25 -22.40 37.42
C LEU A 10 -18.98 -21.52 36.18
N VAL A 11 -17.72 -21.09 36.00
CA VAL A 11 -17.31 -20.25 34.85
C VAL A 11 -17.41 -21.02 33.53
N ILE A 12 -17.07 -22.32 33.53
CA ILE A 12 -17.19 -23.18 32.34
C ILE A 12 -18.67 -23.45 32.02
N LEU A 13 -19.53 -23.62 33.03
CA LEU A 13 -20.96 -23.84 32.81
C LEU A 13 -21.66 -22.59 32.24
N LEU A 14 -21.28 -21.38 32.71
CA LEU A 14 -21.84 -20.11 32.22
C LEU A 14 -21.39 -19.78 30.78
N SER A 15 -20.20 -20.21 30.37
CA SER A 15 -19.71 -19.99 29.01
C SER A 15 -20.34 -20.93 27.98
N ALA A 16 -20.79 -22.13 28.38
CA ALA A 16 -21.52 -23.04 27.49
C ALA A 16 -22.97 -22.58 27.21
N VAL A 17 -23.62 -21.91 28.16
CA VAL A 17 -25.00 -21.42 27.99
C VAL A 17 -25.06 -20.19 27.07
N LEU A 18 -23.99 -19.39 26.99
CA LEU A 18 -23.91 -18.22 26.11
C LEU A 18 -23.65 -18.57 24.63
N LEU A 19 -23.17 -19.79 24.33
CA LEU A 19 -22.93 -20.27 22.96
C LEU A 19 -24.14 -21.01 22.35
N SER A 20 -25.23 -21.16 23.10
CA SER A 20 -26.43 -21.89 22.66
C SER A 20 -27.59 -20.97 22.21
N GLY A 21 -27.41 -19.65 22.27
CA GLY A 21 -28.48 -18.67 22.08
C GLY A 21 -28.38 -17.91 20.75
N CYS A 22 -28.58 -18.60 19.63
CA CYS A 22 -29.09 -18.01 18.37
C CYS A 22 -29.38 -19.13 17.36
N THR A 23 -30.26 -20.07 17.72
CA THR A 23 -30.93 -20.94 16.75
C THR A 23 -32.16 -20.19 16.23
N LYS A 24 -32.13 -19.86 14.93
CA LYS A 24 -33.21 -19.24 14.17
C LYS A 24 -34.43 -20.16 14.26
N LYS A 25 -35.54 -19.64 14.75
CA LYS A 25 -36.81 -20.35 14.89
C LYS A 25 -37.51 -20.35 13.53
N GLU A 26 -37.61 -21.51 12.90
CA GLU A 26 -38.56 -21.75 11.81
C GLU A 26 -39.98 -21.73 12.39
N GLU A 27 -40.84 -20.88 11.83
CA GLU A 27 -42.29 -21.03 11.94
C GLU A 27 -42.81 -21.25 10.51
N GLU A 28 -43.22 -22.49 10.24
CA GLU A 28 -44.13 -22.83 9.16
C GLU A 28 -45.51 -22.22 9.45
N VAL A 29 -46.03 -21.42 8.52
CA VAL A 29 -47.47 -21.29 8.29
C VAL A 29 -47.71 -21.40 6.79
N ILE A 30 -48.33 -22.51 6.40
CA ILE A 30 -48.89 -22.79 5.07
C ILE A 30 -50.35 -22.27 5.11
N ASP A 31 -50.77 -21.37 4.21
CA ASP A 31 -51.50 -21.73 2.97
C ASP A 31 -51.97 -20.51 2.15
N GLU A 32 -51.92 -20.68 0.81
CA GLU A 32 -52.66 -20.06 -0.31
C GLU A 32 -52.86 -18.52 -0.35
N THR A 33 -52.58 -17.73 -1.41
CA THR A 33 -52.86 -17.92 -2.87
C THR A 33 -52.25 -16.75 -3.69
N GLU A 34 -51.99 -17.00 -4.99
CA GLU A 34 -51.88 -16.06 -6.13
C GLU A 34 -50.59 -15.23 -6.40
N ASP A 35 -49.89 -15.68 -7.46
CA ASP A 35 -49.21 -14.94 -8.53
C ASP A 35 -48.80 -13.47 -8.30
N THR A 36 -47.50 -13.23 -8.16
CA THR A 36 -46.76 -12.29 -9.03
C THR A 36 -45.26 -12.53 -8.91
N SER A 37 -44.66 -13.07 -9.96
CA SER A 37 -43.21 -13.11 -10.15
C SER A 37 -42.68 -11.68 -10.28
N ASN A 38 -41.99 -11.20 -9.25
CA ASN A 38 -41.15 -10.01 -9.33
C ASN A 38 -39.74 -10.47 -8.95
N GLU A 39 -39.00 -10.97 -9.95
CA GLU A 39 -37.56 -11.14 -9.86
C GLU A 39 -36.96 -9.73 -9.75
N GLN A 40 -36.46 -9.44 -8.56
CA GLN A 40 -35.67 -8.27 -8.29
C GLN A 40 -34.30 -8.53 -8.92
N GLU A 41 -34.06 -7.97 -10.11
CA GLU A 41 -32.75 -7.90 -10.74
C GLU A 41 -31.77 -7.28 -9.75
N GLU A 42 -30.84 -8.08 -9.23
CA GLU A 42 -29.57 -7.57 -8.76
C GLU A 42 -28.89 -6.91 -9.97
N GLU A 43 -28.81 -5.59 -9.96
CA GLU A 43 -27.87 -4.83 -10.78
C GLU A 43 -26.46 -5.40 -10.52
N LYS A 44 -26.04 -6.31 -11.40
CA LYS A 44 -24.62 -6.51 -11.65
C LYS A 44 -24.10 -5.17 -12.14
N GLU A 45 -23.32 -4.49 -11.31
CA GLU A 45 -22.33 -3.53 -11.81
C GLU A 45 -21.52 -4.27 -12.89
N GLU A 46 -21.78 -3.95 -14.15
CA GLU A 46 -20.88 -4.27 -15.23
C GLU A 46 -19.56 -3.59 -14.89
N GLU A 47 -18.56 -4.40 -14.56
CA GLU A 47 -17.15 -4.01 -14.58
C GLU A 47 -16.91 -3.41 -15.98
N VAL A 48 -16.83 -2.09 -16.07
CA VAL A 48 -16.43 -1.42 -17.29
C VAL A 48 -14.99 -1.81 -17.54
N VAL A 49 -14.79 -2.88 -18.30
CA VAL A 49 -13.49 -3.23 -18.86
C VAL A 49 -13.17 -2.09 -19.83
N GLU A 50 -12.40 -1.10 -19.36
CA GLU A 50 -11.68 -0.23 -20.28
C GLU A 50 -10.78 -1.14 -21.12
N GLU A 51 -11.24 -1.43 -22.34
CA GLU A 51 -10.43 -2.04 -23.40
C GLU A 51 -9.19 -1.16 -23.55
N THR A 52 -8.09 -1.67 -23.01
CA THR A 52 -6.79 -1.07 -23.23
C THR A 52 -6.36 -1.64 -24.57
N ASP A 53 -6.22 -0.81 -25.60
CA ASP A 53 -5.69 -1.26 -26.88
C ASP A 53 -4.24 -1.70 -26.68
N LEU A 54 -4.05 -3.00 -26.48
CA LEU A 54 -2.77 -3.67 -26.32
C LEU A 54 -2.22 -4.17 -27.66
N GLY A 55 -2.73 -3.69 -28.80
CA GLY A 55 -2.32 -4.15 -30.14
C GLY A 55 -0.84 -3.91 -30.49
N TYR A 56 -0.10 -3.20 -29.63
CA TYR A 56 1.35 -3.05 -29.71
C TYR A 56 2.14 -4.22 -29.07
N LEU A 57 1.48 -5.06 -28.26
CA LEU A 57 2.09 -6.27 -27.69
C LEU A 57 1.98 -7.44 -28.65
N SER A 58 2.97 -8.34 -28.64
CA SER A 58 2.94 -9.57 -29.43
C SER A 58 1.87 -10.58 -28.99
N ASN A 59 1.48 -10.53 -27.72
CA ASN A 59 0.60 -11.48 -27.03
C ASN A 59 -0.34 -10.74 -26.06
N PRO A 60 -1.22 -9.86 -26.56
CA PRO A 60 -2.05 -8.99 -25.71
C PRO A 60 -3.00 -9.77 -24.77
N ASP A 61 -3.45 -10.97 -25.18
CA ASP A 61 -4.40 -11.80 -24.42
C ASP A 61 -3.82 -12.32 -23.08
N ASP A 62 -2.49 -12.36 -22.95
CA ASP A 62 -1.81 -12.78 -21.72
C ASP A 62 -1.84 -11.67 -20.64
N PHE A 63 -2.03 -10.41 -21.06
CA PHE A 63 -2.03 -9.25 -20.17
C PHE A 63 -3.45 -8.95 -19.68
N LYS A 64 -3.66 -9.06 -18.37
CA LYS A 64 -4.96 -8.91 -17.73
C LYS A 64 -4.88 -7.92 -16.57
N LYS A 65 -6.03 -7.34 -16.21
CA LYS A 65 -6.20 -6.46 -15.04
C LYS A 65 -6.83 -7.20 -13.85
N VAL A 66 -6.68 -8.52 -13.81
CA VAL A 66 -7.26 -9.37 -12.76
C VAL A 66 -6.16 -10.22 -12.12
N LYS A 67 -6.42 -10.68 -10.90
CA LYS A 67 -5.52 -11.54 -10.14
C LYS A 67 -5.07 -12.76 -10.95
N GLN A 68 -3.76 -13.02 -10.97
CA GLN A 68 -3.15 -14.21 -11.56
C GLN A 68 -2.41 -15.00 -10.48
N VAL A 69 -2.47 -16.33 -10.57
CA VAL A 69 -1.90 -17.25 -9.57
C VAL A 69 -1.12 -18.35 -10.29
N LEU A 70 0.09 -18.60 -9.82
CA LEU A 70 0.95 -19.70 -10.24
C LEU A 70 1.33 -20.55 -9.02
N GLY A 71 1.61 -21.83 -9.26
CA GLY A 71 1.93 -22.79 -8.21
C GLY A 71 0.76 -23.10 -7.28
N GLU A 72 1.06 -23.79 -6.19
CA GLU A 72 0.08 -24.19 -5.18
C GLU A 72 0.57 -23.88 -3.78
N ASP A 73 -0.37 -23.70 -2.85
CA ASP A 73 -0.05 -23.57 -1.44
C ASP A 73 0.40 -24.94 -0.91
N GLY A 74 1.62 -25.01 -0.42
CA GLY A 74 2.25 -26.26 0.03
C GLY A 74 3.11 -26.04 1.27
N ASP A 75 3.93 -27.02 1.62
CA ASP A 75 4.80 -26.94 2.80
C ASP A 75 6.28 -26.75 2.43
N TYR A 76 6.64 -26.81 1.14
CA TYR A 76 8.03 -26.72 0.71
C TYR A 76 8.59 -25.31 0.89
N GLU A 77 9.68 -25.22 1.64
CA GLU A 77 10.39 -23.97 1.84
C GLU A 77 11.20 -23.59 0.60
N SER A 78 11.22 -22.30 0.30
CA SER A 78 11.99 -21.71 -0.79
C SER A 78 12.67 -20.42 -0.35
N GLU A 79 13.60 -19.94 -1.16
CA GLU A 79 14.24 -18.64 -0.99
C GLU A 79 14.22 -17.81 -2.25
N ILE A 80 14.11 -16.49 -2.09
CA ILE A 80 14.25 -15.55 -3.21
C ILE A 80 15.71 -15.13 -3.26
N VAL A 81 16.39 -15.48 -4.35
CA VAL A 81 17.82 -15.20 -4.51
C VAL A 81 18.09 -13.92 -5.29
N SER A 82 17.22 -13.57 -6.23
CA SER A 82 17.32 -12.31 -6.96
C SER A 82 15.96 -11.83 -7.45
N ILE A 83 15.81 -10.50 -7.47
CA ILE A 83 14.78 -9.81 -8.23
C ILE A 83 15.52 -8.83 -9.15
N LYS A 84 15.20 -8.86 -10.44
CA LYS A 84 15.76 -7.97 -11.45
C LYS A 84 14.63 -7.31 -12.23
N GLU A 85 14.96 -6.19 -12.86
CA GLU A 85 14.05 -5.50 -13.76
C GLU A 85 14.71 -5.32 -15.14
N SER A 86 13.89 -5.28 -16.18
CA SER A 86 14.30 -4.90 -17.53
C SER A 86 13.15 -4.25 -18.31
N SER A 87 13.51 -3.28 -19.14
CA SER A 87 12.62 -2.67 -20.12
C SER A 87 12.56 -3.52 -21.38
N GLU A 88 11.36 -3.94 -21.77
CA GLU A 88 11.10 -4.69 -23.00
C GLU A 88 10.18 -3.89 -23.94
N GLU A 89 10.00 -4.35 -25.18
CA GLU A 89 9.08 -3.68 -26.09
C GLU A 89 7.62 -3.86 -25.63
N GLY A 90 7.00 -2.75 -25.20
CA GLY A 90 5.60 -2.69 -24.78
C GLY A 90 5.33 -3.05 -23.32
N TYR A 91 6.32 -3.54 -22.57
CA TYR A 91 6.14 -3.84 -21.14
C TYR A 91 7.46 -3.71 -20.37
N HIS A 92 7.32 -3.58 -19.05
CA HIS A 92 8.43 -3.69 -18.11
C HIS A 92 8.36 -5.04 -17.41
N GLU A 93 9.49 -5.74 -17.27
CA GLU A 93 9.55 -7.07 -16.69
C GLU A 93 10.25 -7.06 -15.33
N PHE A 94 9.60 -7.64 -14.32
CA PHE A 94 10.22 -7.98 -13.04
C PHE A 94 10.44 -9.48 -12.95
N THR A 95 11.70 -9.89 -12.89
CA THR A 95 12.11 -11.30 -12.83
C THR A 95 12.45 -11.70 -11.41
N PHE A 96 11.74 -12.68 -10.84
CA PHE A 96 11.99 -13.25 -9.52
C PHE A 96 12.61 -14.64 -9.67
N SER A 97 13.82 -14.81 -9.14
CA SER A 97 14.49 -16.12 -9.07
C SER A 97 14.27 -16.74 -7.69
N VAL A 98 13.62 -17.89 -7.67
CA VAL A 98 13.22 -18.59 -6.44
C VAL A 98 13.82 -19.99 -6.44
N LEU A 99 14.60 -20.32 -5.41
CA LEU A 99 15.22 -21.63 -5.26
C LEU A 99 14.51 -22.43 -4.16
N PRO A 100 14.14 -23.70 -4.41
CA PRO A 100 13.65 -24.57 -3.37
C PRO A 100 14.76 -24.95 -2.39
N LYS A 101 14.41 -25.16 -1.12
CA LYS A 101 15.31 -25.72 -0.10
C LYS A 101 15.37 -27.25 -0.13
N GLU A 102 14.40 -27.87 -0.78
CA GLU A 102 14.23 -29.33 -0.81
C GLU A 102 14.15 -29.83 -2.26
N ALA A 103 14.76 -30.98 -2.52
CA ALA A 103 14.67 -31.62 -3.83
C ALA A 103 13.24 -32.14 -4.08
N GLY A 104 12.74 -31.98 -5.30
CA GLY A 104 11.39 -32.41 -5.69
C GLY A 104 10.28 -31.49 -5.19
N ALA A 105 10.62 -30.30 -4.70
CA ALA A 105 9.65 -29.27 -4.36
C ALA A 105 8.81 -28.86 -5.59
N SER A 106 7.58 -28.42 -5.33
CA SER A 106 6.68 -27.85 -6.34
C SER A 106 6.83 -26.34 -6.43
N ILE A 107 6.38 -25.75 -7.54
CA ILE A 107 6.32 -24.30 -7.72
C ILE A 107 5.59 -23.66 -6.53
N PRO A 108 6.20 -22.70 -5.81
CA PRO A 108 5.57 -22.07 -4.66
C PRO A 108 4.36 -21.25 -5.07
N TYR A 109 3.40 -21.07 -4.15
CA TYR A 109 2.24 -20.22 -4.35
C TYR A 109 2.69 -18.77 -4.61
N PHE A 110 2.53 -18.34 -5.86
CA PHE A 110 2.92 -17.04 -6.37
C PHE A 110 1.69 -16.33 -6.93
N THR A 111 1.31 -15.22 -6.31
CA THR A 111 0.12 -14.46 -6.66
C THR A 111 0.48 -13.05 -7.06
N VAL A 112 -0.12 -12.57 -8.15
CA VAL A 112 -0.05 -11.16 -8.55
C VAL A 112 -1.47 -10.61 -8.62
N GLU A 113 -1.74 -9.57 -7.84
CA GLU A 113 -3.07 -8.94 -7.75
C GLU A 113 -2.98 -7.42 -7.96
N PRO A 114 -3.86 -6.82 -8.76
CA PRO A 114 -3.91 -5.37 -8.86
C PRO A 114 -4.56 -4.79 -7.60
N MET A 115 -3.97 -3.72 -7.07
CA MET A 115 -4.53 -2.88 -6.02
C MET A 115 -4.45 -1.42 -6.49
N TYR A 116 -5.14 -1.11 -7.58
CA TYR A 116 -5.05 0.20 -8.24
C TYR A 116 -5.47 1.36 -7.32
N GLU A 117 -6.34 1.12 -6.33
CA GLU A 117 -6.72 2.10 -5.30
C GLU A 117 -5.57 2.48 -4.32
N LYS A 118 -4.45 1.77 -4.44
CA LYS A 118 -3.19 2.03 -3.75
C LYS A 118 -2.05 2.37 -4.73
N GLY A 119 -2.33 2.39 -6.04
CA GLY A 119 -1.34 2.60 -7.08
C GLY A 119 -0.29 1.48 -7.13
N VAL A 120 -0.68 0.22 -6.87
CA VAL A 120 0.26 -0.90 -6.91
C VAL A 120 -0.32 -2.15 -7.57
N ILE A 121 0.57 -2.96 -8.15
CA ILE A 121 0.34 -4.37 -8.47
C ILE A 121 1.13 -5.18 -7.42
N ARG A 122 0.43 -5.96 -6.61
CA ARG A 122 0.99 -6.68 -5.47
C ARG A 122 1.38 -8.10 -5.84
N VAL A 123 2.63 -8.45 -5.57
CA VAL A 123 3.17 -9.80 -5.66
C VAL A 123 3.22 -10.42 -4.27
N THR A 124 2.61 -11.58 -4.07
CA THR A 124 2.66 -12.36 -2.82
C THR A 124 3.21 -13.75 -3.10
N ILE A 125 4.25 -14.14 -2.36
CA ILE A 125 4.92 -15.43 -2.48
C ILE A 125 4.92 -16.11 -1.11
N LYS A 126 4.36 -17.32 -1.02
CA LYS A 126 4.34 -18.11 0.23
C LYS A 126 5.53 -19.04 0.34
N ASN A 127 5.74 -19.53 1.56
CA ASN A 127 6.81 -20.45 1.97
C ASN A 127 8.23 -19.96 1.67
N ILE A 128 8.42 -18.64 1.69
CA ILE A 128 9.73 -18.01 1.54
C ILE A 128 10.36 -17.80 2.92
N VAL A 129 11.36 -18.63 3.23
CA VAL A 129 12.10 -18.58 4.49
C VAL A 129 13.29 -17.62 4.45
N SER A 130 13.79 -17.31 3.26
CA SER A 130 14.93 -16.40 3.06
C SER A 130 14.75 -15.52 1.81
N ASP A 131 15.25 -14.30 1.89
CA ASP A 131 15.24 -13.29 0.82
C ASP A 131 16.59 -12.57 0.81
N SER A 132 17.38 -12.81 -0.24
CA SER A 132 18.75 -12.29 -0.38
C SER A 132 18.85 -11.11 -1.37
N THR A 133 17.72 -10.55 -1.79
CA THR A 133 17.68 -9.54 -2.86
C THR A 133 18.21 -8.17 -2.45
N GLY A 134 18.25 -7.88 -1.15
CA GLY A 134 18.56 -6.54 -0.63
C GLY A 134 17.41 -5.53 -0.77
N ILE A 135 16.27 -5.94 -1.35
CA ILE A 135 15.07 -5.12 -1.48
C ILE A 135 14.36 -5.05 -0.13
N THR A 136 14.03 -3.83 0.29
CA THR A 136 13.34 -3.55 1.55
C THR A 136 12.21 -2.56 1.33
N HIS A 137 11.50 -2.18 2.40
CA HIS A 137 10.48 -1.13 2.35
C HIS A 137 11.06 0.28 2.18
N GLN A 138 12.37 0.45 2.37
CA GLN A 138 13.08 1.74 2.23
C GLN A 138 14.02 1.78 1.03
N ASN A 139 14.35 0.62 0.45
CA ASN A 139 15.32 0.48 -0.63
C ASN A 139 14.78 -0.54 -1.63
N GLY A 140 14.14 -0.04 -2.69
CA GLY A 140 13.54 -0.82 -3.77
C GLY A 140 14.34 -0.75 -5.06
N LEU A 141 13.75 -1.29 -6.13
CA LEU A 141 14.16 -1.02 -7.51
C LEU A 141 13.41 0.22 -8.02
N SER A 142 14.13 1.18 -8.59
CA SER A 142 13.54 2.35 -9.28
C SER A 142 13.50 2.04 -10.77
N VAL A 143 12.36 2.30 -11.40
CA VAL A 143 12.16 2.06 -12.85
C VAL A 143 11.84 3.38 -13.54
N ASP A 144 10.78 4.05 -13.09
CA ASP A 144 10.32 5.35 -13.61
C ASP A 144 10.13 5.37 -15.14
N GLU A 145 9.48 4.32 -15.67
CA GLU A 145 9.21 4.13 -17.10
C GLU A 145 7.71 4.09 -17.37
N GLY A 146 7.20 5.11 -18.07
CA GLY A 146 5.78 5.30 -18.28
C GLY A 146 5.04 5.46 -16.96
N ALA A 147 4.00 4.66 -16.74
CA ALA A 147 3.24 4.64 -15.49
C ALA A 147 3.87 3.71 -14.42
N ILE A 148 4.96 3.02 -14.72
CA ILE A 148 5.56 2.01 -13.84
C ILE A 148 6.71 2.65 -13.09
N THR A 149 6.67 2.58 -11.77
CA THR A 149 7.51 3.44 -10.96
C THR A 149 8.64 2.69 -10.26
N GLY A 150 8.42 1.43 -9.89
CA GLY A 150 9.45 0.60 -9.29
C GLY A 150 8.87 -0.56 -8.49
N LEU A 151 9.71 -1.24 -7.72
CA LEU A 151 9.32 -2.39 -6.89
C LEU A 151 9.93 -2.27 -5.49
N TYR A 152 9.12 -2.47 -4.46
CA TYR A 152 9.59 -2.46 -3.06
C TYR A 152 8.97 -3.59 -2.24
N ARG A 153 9.64 -3.98 -1.15
CA ARG A 153 9.15 -5.03 -0.25
C ARG A 153 8.23 -4.45 0.81
N VAL A 154 7.08 -5.07 1.01
CA VAL A 154 6.10 -4.68 2.03
C VAL A 154 6.48 -5.28 3.39
N ILE A 155 6.28 -4.51 4.46
CA ILE A 155 6.38 -5.04 5.83
C ILE A 155 5.14 -5.88 6.12
N THR A 156 5.34 -7.16 6.39
CA THR A 156 4.26 -8.10 6.72
C THR A 156 4.55 -8.85 8.01
N SER A 157 3.49 -9.24 8.73
CA SER A 157 3.56 -10.13 9.90
C SER A 157 3.28 -11.59 9.55
N LEU A 158 2.96 -11.88 8.29
CA LEU A 158 2.69 -13.24 7.81
C LEU A 158 3.99 -14.03 7.76
N GLU A 159 4.03 -15.13 8.51
CA GLU A 159 5.18 -16.03 8.53
C GLU A 159 5.41 -16.63 7.14
N ASN A 160 6.70 -16.80 6.81
CA ASN A 160 7.17 -17.36 5.54
C ASN A 160 6.50 -16.78 4.28
N THR A 161 5.99 -15.55 4.37
CA THR A 161 5.34 -14.87 3.25
C THR A 161 6.19 -13.67 2.88
N ARG A 162 6.43 -13.46 1.59
CA ARG A 162 7.04 -12.24 1.07
C ARG A 162 6.04 -11.54 0.18
N ILE A 163 5.94 -10.24 0.37
CA ILE A 163 5.03 -9.37 -0.36
C ILE A 163 5.86 -8.24 -0.96
N TYR A 164 5.71 -8.01 -2.25
CA TYR A 164 6.31 -6.90 -2.98
C TYR A 164 5.21 -6.12 -3.68
N ASP A 165 5.35 -4.81 -3.72
CA ASP A 165 4.45 -3.93 -4.45
C ASP A 165 5.22 -3.33 -5.62
N ILE A 166 4.70 -3.53 -6.83
CA ILE A 166 5.12 -2.82 -8.04
C ILE A 166 4.30 -1.53 -8.10
N GLY A 167 4.95 -0.38 -8.05
CA GLY A 167 4.28 0.92 -8.16
C GLY A 167 3.77 1.18 -9.58
N VAL A 168 2.49 1.53 -9.69
CA VAL A 168 1.84 1.92 -10.94
C VAL A 168 1.02 3.18 -10.77
N LEU A 169 1.04 4.05 -11.78
CA LEU A 169 0.30 5.32 -11.83
C LEU A 169 -0.87 5.25 -12.81
N ALA A 170 -1.17 4.09 -13.37
CA ALA A 170 -2.31 3.83 -14.22
C ALA A 170 -2.85 2.41 -13.98
N ASN A 171 -3.95 2.08 -14.66
CA ASN A 171 -4.57 0.74 -14.59
C ASN A 171 -3.83 -0.25 -15.52
N ASN A 172 -2.51 -0.36 -15.37
CA ASN A 172 -1.68 -1.20 -16.24
C ASN A 172 -2.12 -2.67 -16.18
N ALA A 173 -2.34 -3.28 -17.35
CA ALA A 173 -2.51 -4.73 -17.46
C ALA A 173 -1.17 -5.43 -17.22
N PHE A 174 -1.22 -6.66 -16.70
CA PHE A 174 -0.01 -7.44 -16.43
C PHE A 174 -0.19 -8.91 -16.83
N SER A 175 0.93 -9.57 -17.13
CA SER A 175 1.03 -11.02 -17.35
C SER A 175 1.98 -11.64 -16.34
N VAL A 176 1.74 -12.89 -15.97
CA VAL A 176 2.57 -13.64 -15.04
C VAL A 176 2.92 -15.00 -15.64
N ASP A 177 4.22 -15.25 -15.79
CA ASP A 177 4.75 -16.51 -16.32
C ASP A 177 5.74 -17.14 -15.33
N VAL A 178 6.00 -18.44 -15.48
CA VAL A 178 7.06 -19.14 -14.74
C VAL A 178 7.80 -20.12 -15.65
N THR A 179 9.12 -20.16 -15.50
CA THR A 179 9.99 -21.16 -16.14
C THR A 179 10.79 -21.91 -15.09
N ASP A 180 10.93 -23.21 -15.27
CA ASP A 180 11.86 -24.04 -14.50
C ASP A 180 13.26 -23.95 -15.14
N ASP A 181 14.25 -23.48 -14.37
CA ASP A 181 15.64 -23.32 -14.84
C ASP A 181 16.53 -24.52 -14.50
N GLY A 182 15.97 -25.56 -13.90
CA GLY A 182 16.62 -26.79 -13.45
C GLY A 182 17.08 -26.77 -12.00
N ASP A 183 17.37 -25.59 -11.45
CA ASP A 183 17.78 -25.40 -10.04
C ASP A 183 16.64 -24.79 -9.19
N GLY A 184 15.70 -24.10 -9.83
CA GLY A 184 14.50 -23.54 -9.23
C GLY A 184 13.56 -22.95 -10.28
N TRP A 185 12.89 -21.87 -9.91
CA TRP A 185 11.87 -21.23 -10.74
C TRP A 185 12.17 -19.76 -10.97
N ILE A 186 11.97 -19.34 -12.21
CA ILE A 186 12.06 -17.95 -12.62
C ILE A 186 10.64 -17.48 -12.94
N PHE A 187 10.10 -16.62 -12.08
CA PHE A 187 8.81 -15.97 -12.30
C PHE A 187 9.00 -14.64 -12.99
N PHE A 188 8.17 -14.36 -13.99
CA PHE A 188 8.17 -13.12 -14.74
C PHE A 188 6.86 -12.39 -14.46
N VAL A 189 6.94 -11.18 -13.92
CA VAL A 189 5.80 -10.28 -13.80
C VAL A 189 5.99 -9.16 -14.83
N LYS A 190 5.23 -9.24 -15.91
CA LYS A 190 5.31 -8.30 -17.04
C LYS A 190 4.19 -7.29 -16.93
N VAL A 191 4.52 -6.02 -16.78
CA VAL A 191 3.54 -4.94 -16.65
C VAL A 191 3.55 -4.14 -17.94
N ALA A 192 2.42 -4.16 -18.67
CA ALA A 192 2.29 -3.46 -19.95
C ALA A 192 2.46 -1.96 -19.76
N TYR A 193 3.19 -1.31 -20.68
CA TYR A 193 3.27 0.15 -20.70
C TYR A 193 1.93 0.74 -21.11
N ASP A 194 1.43 1.69 -20.33
CA ASP A 194 0.31 2.48 -20.78
C ASP A 194 0.81 3.53 -21.79
N THR A 195 0.55 3.31 -23.07
CA THR A 195 0.96 4.22 -24.16
C THR A 195 0.14 5.51 -24.20
N SER A 196 -1.02 5.52 -23.53
CA SER A 196 -1.86 6.69 -23.35
C SER A 196 -1.48 7.51 -22.10
N TYR A 197 -0.73 6.89 -21.19
CA TYR A 197 -0.26 7.54 -19.98
C TYR A 197 0.59 8.75 -20.30
N LYS A 198 0.20 9.87 -19.70
CA LYS A 198 1.02 11.07 -19.63
C LYS A 198 1.25 11.31 -18.16
N ALA A 199 2.53 11.36 -17.78
CA ALA A 199 2.91 11.70 -16.42
C ALA A 199 2.16 12.97 -16.01
N PRO A 200 1.38 12.93 -14.91
CA PRO A 200 0.77 14.15 -14.41
C PRO A 200 1.91 15.13 -14.08
N THR A 201 1.65 16.43 -14.25
CA THR A 201 2.56 17.42 -13.68
C THR A 201 2.48 17.30 -12.16
N VAL A 202 3.50 16.70 -11.56
CA VAL A 202 3.62 16.58 -10.11
C VAL A 202 4.45 17.74 -9.59
N ASP A 203 3.89 18.51 -8.67
CA ASP A 203 4.67 19.46 -7.89
C ASP A 203 5.45 18.68 -6.81
N TYR A 204 6.77 18.70 -6.89
CA TYR A 204 7.65 18.05 -5.91
C TYR A 204 8.04 18.99 -4.76
N GLY A 205 7.50 20.22 -4.74
CA GLY A 205 7.80 21.23 -3.75
C GLY A 205 9.20 21.84 -3.91
N SER A 206 9.75 22.26 -2.79
CA SER A 206 11.00 23.03 -2.76
C SER A 206 12.23 22.14 -2.79
N THR A 207 13.24 22.57 -3.53
CA THR A 207 14.59 21.96 -3.51
C THR A 207 15.53 22.64 -2.51
N GLN A 208 15.13 23.76 -1.93
CA GLN A 208 15.96 24.61 -1.07
C GLN A 208 15.34 24.76 0.32
N PHE A 209 16.20 24.95 1.32
CA PHE A 209 15.79 25.33 2.67
C PHE A 209 15.41 26.82 2.71
N SER A 210 14.27 27.15 3.31
CA SER A 210 13.82 28.52 3.56
C SER A 210 13.00 28.60 4.84
N SER A 211 12.81 29.81 5.39
CA SER A 211 11.86 30.06 6.47
C SER A 211 10.51 30.61 5.95
N ASP A 212 10.42 30.87 4.66
CA ASP A 212 9.20 31.34 3.99
C ASP A 212 8.21 30.18 3.78
N GLU A 213 6.94 30.52 3.56
CA GLU A 213 5.88 29.56 3.24
C GLU A 213 6.23 28.74 1.99
N GLN A 214 6.05 27.42 2.09
CA GLN A 214 6.25 26.48 0.98
C GLN A 214 4.98 25.64 0.81
N SER A 215 4.65 25.33 -0.44
CA SER A 215 3.50 24.51 -0.77
C SER A 215 3.84 23.48 -1.84
N ILE A 216 3.03 22.44 -1.88
CA ILE A 216 2.94 21.47 -2.96
C ILE A 216 1.50 21.47 -3.43
N GLU A 217 1.28 21.73 -4.71
CA GLU A 217 -0.01 21.51 -5.35
C GLU A 217 -0.16 20.05 -5.77
N GLY A 218 -1.21 19.40 -5.28
CA GLY A 218 -1.44 17.97 -5.49
C GLY A 218 -2.89 17.57 -5.26
N MET A 219 -3.11 16.29 -5.03
CA MET A 219 -4.44 15.71 -4.91
C MET A 219 -5.20 16.17 -3.67
N THR A 220 -6.52 16.02 -3.75
CA THR A 220 -7.51 16.34 -2.72
C THR A 220 -8.27 15.09 -2.25
N ALA A 221 -9.17 15.25 -1.27
CA ALA A 221 -9.99 14.16 -0.74
C ALA A 221 -10.86 13.49 -1.82
N ASP A 222 -11.41 14.26 -2.76
CA ASP A 222 -12.22 13.75 -3.87
C ASP A 222 -11.44 12.79 -4.78
N GLU A 223 -10.10 12.93 -4.80
CA GLU A 223 -9.17 12.08 -5.54
C GLU A 223 -8.57 10.96 -4.65
N GLY A 224 -9.12 10.77 -3.45
CA GLY A 224 -8.73 9.72 -2.49
C GLY A 224 -7.40 9.99 -1.77
N ALA A 225 -6.95 11.24 -1.72
CA ALA A 225 -5.68 11.62 -1.09
C ALA A 225 -5.65 11.24 0.39
N LYS A 226 -4.65 10.47 0.82
CA LYS A 226 -4.57 9.93 2.19
C LYS A 226 -3.16 9.84 2.74
N ILE A 227 -3.04 10.00 4.07
CA ILE A 227 -1.82 9.70 4.82
C ILE A 227 -1.97 8.32 5.48
N THR A 228 -1.02 7.44 5.19
CA THR A 228 -1.07 6.04 5.62
C THR A 228 -0.21 5.73 6.83
N THR A 229 0.97 6.35 6.92
CA THR A 229 1.91 6.23 8.04
C THR A 229 2.91 7.39 8.03
N TYR A 230 3.79 7.44 9.03
CA TYR A 230 4.92 8.35 9.07
C TYR A 230 6.21 7.65 9.51
N SER A 231 7.34 8.26 9.21
CA SER A 231 8.64 7.93 9.80
C SER A 231 9.46 9.19 10.01
N TYR A 232 10.51 9.11 10.82
CA TYR A 232 11.41 10.24 11.03
C TYR A 232 12.85 9.80 11.28
N SER A 233 13.78 10.71 11.05
CA SER A 233 15.20 10.55 11.36
C SER A 233 15.86 11.90 11.64
N VAL A 234 17.01 11.90 12.30
CA VAL A 234 17.85 13.09 12.47
C VAL A 234 19.26 12.79 12.00
N THR A 235 19.72 13.54 11.01
CA THR A 235 21.07 13.41 10.44
C THR A 235 21.64 14.80 10.18
N GLY A 236 22.88 15.05 10.59
CA GLY A 236 23.55 16.33 10.30
C GLY A 236 22.86 17.58 10.87
N GLY A 237 22.11 17.45 11.97
CA GLY A 237 21.33 18.55 12.55
C GLY A 237 20.02 18.86 11.80
N VAL A 238 19.58 17.98 10.90
CA VAL A 238 18.29 18.10 10.21
C VAL A 238 17.37 16.99 10.67
N LEU A 239 16.18 17.37 11.17
CA LEU A 239 15.07 16.45 11.38
C LEU A 239 14.34 16.25 10.06
N LYS A 240 14.31 15.01 9.57
CA LYS A 240 13.51 14.60 8.42
C LYS A 240 12.27 13.86 8.91
N PHE A 241 11.10 14.41 8.65
CA PHE A 241 9.80 13.79 8.91
C PHE A 241 9.15 13.43 7.57
N VAL A 242 8.75 12.16 7.42
CA VAL A 242 8.26 11.60 6.16
C VAL A 242 6.83 11.11 6.38
N TYR A 243 5.90 11.62 5.61
CA TYR A 243 4.53 11.13 5.48
C TYR A 243 4.49 10.16 4.31
N ALA A 244 4.06 8.91 4.55
CA ALA A 244 3.75 7.99 3.47
C ALA A 244 2.32 8.28 2.97
N VAL A 245 2.20 8.64 1.70
CA VAL A 245 0.94 9.12 1.10
C VAL A 245 0.46 8.18 0.01
N ALA A 246 -0.83 8.23 -0.28
CA ALA A 246 -1.45 7.53 -1.40
C ALA A 246 -2.64 8.34 -1.92
N SER A 247 -3.10 8.03 -3.11
CA SER A 247 -4.38 8.52 -3.64
C SER A 247 -5.08 7.39 -4.40
N GLY A 248 -6.31 7.64 -4.86
CA GLY A 248 -6.99 6.78 -5.85
C GLY A 248 -6.68 7.17 -7.30
N ALA A 249 -5.76 8.11 -7.52
CA ALA A 249 -5.44 8.71 -8.81
C ALA A 249 -3.99 8.45 -9.23
N SER A 250 -3.66 8.78 -10.48
CA SER A 250 -2.31 8.64 -11.06
C SER A 250 -1.24 9.50 -10.40
N ASN A 251 -1.62 10.54 -9.64
CA ASN A 251 -0.72 11.30 -8.79
C ASN A 251 -1.06 11.01 -7.31
N PRO A 252 -0.15 10.44 -6.51
CA PRO A 252 -0.41 10.11 -5.10
C PRO A 252 -0.06 11.22 -4.11
N ILE A 253 0.49 12.36 -4.59
CA ILE A 253 0.96 13.44 -3.71
C ILE A 253 -0.19 14.38 -3.37
N PRO A 254 -0.57 14.52 -2.08
CA PRO A 254 -1.63 15.44 -1.67
C PRO A 254 -1.17 16.90 -1.70
N SER A 255 -2.12 17.82 -1.87
CA SER A 255 -1.89 19.24 -1.63
C SER A 255 -1.49 19.49 -0.17
N VAL A 256 -0.36 20.17 0.03
CA VAL A 256 0.19 20.45 1.36
C VAL A 256 0.86 21.81 1.42
N ASN A 257 0.72 22.48 2.56
CA ASN A 257 1.35 23.76 2.84
C ASN A 257 2.14 23.68 4.15
N ALA A 258 3.29 24.33 4.21
CA ALA A 258 4.10 24.44 5.42
C ALA A 258 4.51 25.90 5.65
N LYS A 259 4.22 26.42 6.85
CA LYS A 259 4.63 27.76 7.26
C LYS A 259 4.70 27.93 8.77
N TYR A 260 5.44 28.93 9.22
CA TYR A 260 5.46 29.30 10.62
C TYR A 260 4.18 30.04 11.03
N ASP A 261 3.60 29.66 12.17
CA ASP A 261 2.57 30.45 12.82
C ASP A 261 3.15 31.62 13.66
N ASP A 262 2.26 32.42 14.24
CA ASP A 262 2.62 33.55 15.09
C ASP A 262 3.33 33.12 16.38
N GLY A 263 3.10 31.88 16.82
CA GLY A 263 3.77 31.25 17.96
C GLY A 263 5.17 30.70 17.62
N GLY A 264 5.57 30.76 16.36
CA GLY A 264 6.86 30.25 15.89
C GLY A 264 6.91 28.74 15.71
N MET A 265 5.77 28.04 15.72
CA MET A 265 5.70 26.63 15.37
C MET A 265 5.62 26.46 13.85
N LEU A 266 6.35 25.50 13.30
CA LEU A 266 6.18 25.14 11.89
C LEU A 266 4.89 24.33 11.76
N VAL A 267 3.94 24.84 10.99
CA VAL A 267 2.62 24.23 10.78
C VAL A 267 2.58 23.64 9.38
N VAL A 268 2.46 22.32 9.29
CA VAL A 268 2.23 21.58 8.04
C VAL A 268 0.75 21.25 7.96
N THR A 269 0.09 21.68 6.89
CA THR A 269 -1.36 21.56 6.70
C THR A 269 -1.64 20.84 5.39
N PHE A 270 -2.28 19.69 5.48
CA PHE A 270 -2.92 19.03 4.36
C PHE A 270 -4.37 19.48 4.33
N GLN A 271 -4.75 20.27 3.32
CA GLN A 271 -6.03 20.99 3.32
C GLN A 271 -7.22 20.05 3.07
N SER A 272 -7.06 19.07 2.19
CA SER A 272 -8.10 18.11 1.84
C SER A 272 -7.49 16.72 1.69
N LEU A 273 -7.78 15.85 2.66
CA LEU A 273 -7.45 14.44 2.64
C LEU A 273 -8.72 13.64 2.91
N ASP A 274 -8.95 12.59 2.14
CA ASP A 274 -9.98 11.58 2.41
C ASP A 274 -9.74 10.94 3.78
N SER A 275 -8.50 10.53 4.06
CA SER A 275 -8.14 9.94 5.34
C SER A 275 -6.72 10.28 5.81
N ASP A 276 -6.53 10.34 7.13
CA ASP A 276 -5.22 10.44 7.77
C ASP A 276 -5.16 9.46 8.94
N LYS A 277 -4.52 8.31 8.72
CA LYS A 277 -4.38 7.27 9.75
C LYS A 277 -3.52 7.74 10.91
N VAL A 278 -2.51 8.56 10.66
CA VAL A 278 -1.57 9.02 11.70
C VAL A 278 -2.30 9.87 12.73
N SER A 279 -3.26 10.69 12.30
CA SER A 279 -4.11 11.49 13.19
C SER A 279 -4.92 10.65 14.19
N THR A 280 -5.14 9.35 13.91
CA THR A 280 -5.91 8.44 14.79
C THR A 280 -5.06 7.80 15.88
N TRP A 281 -3.73 7.90 15.80
CA TRP A 281 -2.81 7.22 16.73
C TRP A 281 -2.49 8.04 17.98
N GLY A 282 -2.87 9.32 17.99
CA GLY A 282 -2.67 10.23 19.11
C GLY A 282 -2.51 11.67 18.64
N SER A 283 -2.60 12.60 19.58
CA SER A 283 -2.50 14.05 19.30
C SER A 283 -1.08 14.60 19.38
N THR A 284 -0.08 13.78 19.73
CA THR A 284 1.31 14.23 19.89
C THR A 284 2.28 13.13 19.50
N ILE A 285 3.24 13.48 18.64
CA ILE A 285 4.38 12.65 18.27
C ILE A 285 5.63 13.25 18.91
N SER A 286 6.30 12.47 19.76
CA SER A 286 7.59 12.86 20.34
C SER A 286 8.70 12.59 19.33
N LEU A 287 9.50 13.60 19.02
CA LEU A 287 10.60 13.53 18.06
C LEU A 287 11.94 13.78 18.79
N PRO A 288 13.08 13.43 18.18
CA PRO A 288 14.38 13.68 18.80
C PRO A 288 14.66 15.17 19.03
N SER A 289 15.69 15.45 19.83
CA SER A 289 16.16 16.82 20.12
C SER A 289 15.13 17.74 20.77
N GLY A 290 14.12 17.18 21.46
CA GLY A 290 13.09 17.94 22.16
C GLY A 290 12.01 18.53 21.24
N VAL A 291 11.98 18.12 19.96
CA VAL A 291 10.92 18.49 19.02
C VAL A 291 9.68 17.62 19.28
N SER A 292 8.51 18.20 19.09
CA SER A 292 7.24 17.46 19.11
C SER A 292 6.34 17.91 17.98
N ALA A 293 5.64 16.98 17.33
CA ALA A 293 4.58 17.31 16.37
C ALA A 293 3.21 17.13 17.03
N LEU A 294 2.45 18.20 17.14
CA LEU A 294 1.05 18.16 17.57
C LEU A 294 0.18 17.87 16.35
N VAL A 295 -0.58 16.78 16.42
CA VAL A 295 -1.40 16.28 15.31
C VAL A 295 -2.86 16.58 15.60
N SER A 296 -3.55 17.15 14.62
CA SER A 296 -5.00 17.39 14.71
C SER A 296 -5.65 17.24 13.34
N ARG A 297 -6.85 16.67 13.31
CA ARG A 297 -7.68 16.57 12.10
C ARG A 297 -9.06 17.16 12.38
N SER A 298 -9.58 17.92 11.42
CA SER A 298 -10.93 18.49 11.45
C SER A 298 -11.54 18.39 10.05
N GLY A 299 -12.54 17.52 9.89
CA GLY A 299 -13.04 17.17 8.56
C GLY A 299 -11.93 16.55 7.73
N GLU A 300 -11.72 17.07 6.52
CA GLU A 300 -10.68 16.62 5.59
C GLU A 300 -9.31 17.23 5.89
N THR A 301 -9.25 18.29 6.68
CA THR A 301 -8.01 19.02 6.96
C THR A 301 -7.23 18.35 8.08
N SER A 302 -5.95 18.05 7.83
CA SER A 302 -5.02 17.52 8.83
C SER A 302 -3.85 18.48 9.03
N THR A 303 -3.48 18.71 10.29
CA THR A 303 -2.46 19.68 10.68
C THR A 303 -1.44 19.04 11.62
N TYR A 304 -0.17 19.28 11.32
CA TYR A 304 0.99 18.85 12.11
C TYR A 304 1.77 20.09 12.52
N LYS A 305 1.73 20.43 13.81
CA LYS A 305 2.44 21.60 14.36
C LYS A 305 3.71 21.16 15.06
N PHE A 306 4.86 21.47 14.47
CA PHE A 306 6.16 21.15 15.02
C PHE A 306 6.59 22.26 15.99
N GLY A 307 6.62 21.90 17.28
CA GLY A 307 7.12 22.71 18.38
C GLY A 307 8.49 22.25 18.86
N GLY A 308 9.14 23.04 19.72
CA GLY A 308 10.50 22.77 20.20
C GLY A 308 11.60 23.22 19.23
N ILE A 309 11.24 23.92 18.15
CA ILE A 309 12.16 24.46 17.14
C ILE A 309 12.30 25.97 17.38
N SER A 310 13.43 26.41 17.92
CA SER A 310 13.63 27.83 18.27
C SER A 310 14.05 28.68 17.06
N GLY A 311 13.43 29.84 16.88
CA GLY A 311 13.93 30.90 15.99
C GLY A 311 13.58 30.77 14.51
N LYS A 312 12.43 30.16 14.18
CA LYS A 312 11.93 30.01 12.80
C LYS A 312 13.00 29.47 11.83
N LYS A 313 13.59 28.35 12.24
CA LYS A 313 14.64 27.64 11.50
C LYS A 313 14.22 27.35 10.06
N GLN A 314 15.19 27.24 9.17
CA GLN A 314 14.85 26.91 7.79
C GLN A 314 14.30 25.49 7.71
N PHE A 315 13.32 25.32 6.84
CA PHE A 315 12.73 24.04 6.52
C PHE A 315 12.65 23.85 4.99
N LYS A 316 12.43 22.62 4.57
CA LYS A 316 12.16 22.25 3.19
C LYS A 316 10.98 21.29 3.17
N LEU A 317 9.98 21.61 2.36
CA LEU A 317 8.84 20.78 2.04
C LEU A 317 9.03 20.24 0.63
N SER A 318 9.14 18.92 0.49
CA SER A 318 9.33 18.24 -0.79
C SER A 318 8.52 16.95 -0.87
N ALA A 319 8.35 16.40 -2.07
CA ALA A 319 7.72 15.10 -2.29
C ALA A 319 8.59 14.17 -3.14
N THR A 320 8.27 12.88 -3.10
CA THR A 320 8.82 11.86 -4.01
C THR A 320 7.72 10.89 -4.42
N GLN A 321 7.82 10.34 -5.62
CA GLN A 321 7.12 9.11 -6.01
C GLN A 321 8.10 7.93 -5.87
N SER A 322 7.58 6.71 -5.64
CA SER A 322 8.40 5.48 -5.59
C SER A 322 9.50 5.43 -4.50
N PRO A 323 9.14 5.52 -3.20
CA PRO A 323 7.79 5.51 -2.64
C PRO A 323 7.12 6.89 -2.61
N ASN A 324 5.79 6.87 -2.55
CA ASN A 324 4.95 8.06 -2.49
C ASN A 324 5.05 8.72 -1.12
N GLN A 325 5.73 9.87 -1.07
CA GLN A 325 6.06 10.54 0.18
C GLN A 325 5.91 12.05 0.08
N VAL A 326 5.44 12.64 1.18
CA VAL A 326 5.66 14.06 1.48
C VAL A 326 6.70 14.13 2.60
N ILE A 327 7.67 15.02 2.47
CA ILE A 327 8.84 15.10 3.33
C ILE A 327 8.97 16.53 3.84
N VAL A 328 9.09 16.67 5.15
CA VAL A 328 9.44 17.93 5.81
C VAL A 328 10.79 17.76 6.48
N GLU A 329 11.77 18.53 6.02
CA GLU A 329 13.10 18.60 6.61
C GLU A 329 13.25 19.92 7.36
N ILE A 330 13.65 19.86 8.64
CA ILE A 330 13.74 21.03 9.53
C ILE A 330 15.16 21.09 10.09
N THR A 331 15.81 22.24 9.94
CA THR A 331 17.10 22.49 10.59
C THR A 331 16.90 22.66 12.10
N LEU A 332 17.73 22.00 12.92
CA LEU A 332 17.71 22.04 14.39
C LEU A 332 18.73 23.06 14.91
#